data_AF-A0A954UBT1-F1
#
_entry.id   AF-A0A954UBT1-F1
#
_cell.length_a   1.000
_cell.length_b   1.000
_cell.length_c   1.000
_cell.angle_alpha   90.00
_cell.angle_beta   90.00
_cell.angle_gamma   90.00
#
_symmetry.space_group_name_H-M   'P 1'
#
loop_
_entity.id
_entity.type
_entity.pdbx_description
1 polymer ?
#
loop_
_entity_poly.entity_id
_entity_poly.type
_entity_poly.pdbx_seq_one_letter_code
_entity_poly.pdbx_strand_id
1 'polypeptide(L)'
;SIDQKLLTKYDIDITERQRAYRKQSGLANMQYIRYDRWFLLLITDGHHPFKQEERSQIRDCRRHPIKFAGYSISYRRSGLTPKGGSAPKWHACVRIDNKTSRELKAFFLARATHRSVENLSSDFARVPFSRFAPIRRQLLTILRAVNKARERSSYETVPATALNLRRKILRPFDD
;
A
#
# COMPACT_ATOMS: atom_id res chain seq x y z
N SER A 1 24.58 16.21 3.04
CA SER A 1 23.46 16.12 2.08
C SER A 1 22.20 16.72 2.71
N ILE A 2 21.10 16.84 1.96
CA ILE A 2 19.79 17.18 2.54
C ILE A 2 19.33 16.14 3.57
N ASP A 3 19.66 14.86 3.35
CA ASP A 3 19.32 13.76 4.25
C ASP A 3 19.90 14.01 5.64
N GLN A 4 21.20 14.31 5.71
CA GLN A 4 21.87 14.58 6.99
C GLN A 4 21.24 15.78 7.71
N LYS A 5 20.86 16.84 6.98
CA LYS A 5 20.20 18.00 7.58
C LYS A 5 18.84 17.62 8.19
N LEU A 6 18.06 16.77 7.52
CA LEU A 6 16.77 16.30 8.03
C LEU A 6 16.93 15.36 9.24
N LEU A 7 17.89 14.44 9.19
CA LEU A 7 18.18 13.52 10.28
C LEU A 7 18.58 14.28 11.55
N THR A 8 19.48 15.26 11.42
CA THR A 8 19.95 16.08 12.54
C THR A 8 18.87 17.05 13.03
N LYS A 9 18.17 17.77 12.15
CA LYS A 9 17.15 18.76 12.55
C LYS A 9 16.05 18.13 13.41
N TYR A 10 15.65 16.90 13.11
CA TYR A 10 14.50 16.26 13.74
C TYR A 10 14.86 15.07 14.62
N ASP A 11 16.13 14.89 14.99
CA ASP A 11 16.58 13.84 15.92
C ASP A 11 16.07 12.43 15.52
N ILE A 12 16.20 12.11 14.23
CA ILE A 12 15.66 10.87 13.64
C ILE A 12 16.61 9.69 13.86
N ASP A 13 17.92 9.96 13.82
CA ASP A 13 18.97 8.95 13.91
C ASP A 13 19.24 8.56 15.37
N ILE A 14 18.26 7.89 15.95
CA ILE A 14 18.28 7.39 17.32
C ILE A 14 18.19 5.86 17.34
N THR A 15 18.82 5.27 18.34
CA THR A 15 18.84 3.82 18.57
C THR A 15 17.46 3.27 18.89
N GLU A 16 17.27 1.96 18.73
CA GLU A 16 16.01 1.28 19.08
C GLU A 16 15.64 1.47 20.56
N ARG A 17 16.63 1.42 21.45
CA ARG A 17 16.43 1.65 22.89
C ARG A 17 15.93 3.06 23.18
N GLN A 18 16.51 4.07 22.52
CA GLN A 18 16.02 5.45 22.63
C GLN A 18 14.59 5.60 22.10
N ARG A 19 14.26 4.98 20.95
CA ARG A 19 12.88 5.00 20.42
C ARG A 19 11.88 4.37 21.39
N ALA A 20 12.25 3.24 22.01
CA ALA A 20 11.41 2.55 22.99
C ALA A 20 11.18 3.42 24.23
N TYR A 21 12.24 4.02 24.77
CA TYR A 21 12.16 4.93 25.91
C TYR A 21 11.28 6.15 25.60
N ARG A 22 11.53 6.82 24.46
CA ARG A 22 10.72 7.97 24.01
C ARG A 22 9.24 7.65 23.93
N LYS A 23 8.90 6.49 23.34
CA LYS A 23 7.51 6.04 23.24
C LYS A 23 6.88 5.82 24.62
N GLN A 24 7.62 5.26 25.58
CA GLN A 24 7.15 5.08 26.96
C GLN A 24 6.93 6.41 27.67
N SER A 25 7.78 7.41 27.41
CA SER A 25 7.67 8.78 27.93
C SER A 25 6.66 9.67 27.18
N GLY A 26 5.86 9.12 26.27
CA GLY A 26 4.87 9.88 25.50
C GLY A 26 5.44 10.79 24.41
N LEU A 27 6.73 10.65 24.08
CA LEU A 27 7.39 11.36 22.98
C LEU A 27 7.18 10.63 21.66
N ALA A 28 7.02 11.40 20.58
CA ALA A 28 6.95 10.80 19.25
C ALA A 28 8.33 10.43 18.72
N ASN A 29 8.34 9.41 17.86
CA ASN A 29 9.47 9.04 17.06
C ASN A 29 9.22 9.47 15.61
N MET A 30 10.27 9.93 14.95
CA MET A 30 10.26 10.22 13.53
C MET A 30 10.99 9.14 12.74
N GLN A 31 10.62 8.98 11.47
CA GLN A 31 11.29 8.10 10.53
C GLN A 31 11.48 8.81 9.20
N TYR A 32 12.69 8.72 8.68
CA TYR A 32 13.04 9.18 7.34
C TYR A 32 13.12 7.98 6.39
N ILE A 33 12.44 8.06 5.25
CA ILE A 33 12.48 7.02 4.21
C ILE A 33 12.74 7.69 2.86
N ARG A 34 13.72 7.17 2.12
CA ARG A 34 14.21 7.77 0.88
C ARG A 34 14.15 6.81 -0.30
N TYR A 35 13.70 7.30 -1.45
CA TYR A 35 13.78 6.62 -2.75
C TYR A 35 14.15 7.62 -3.86
N ASP A 36 15.35 7.52 -4.41
CA ASP A 36 15.90 8.39 -5.46
C ASP A 36 15.77 9.90 -5.20
N ARG A 37 14.75 10.61 -5.71
CA ARG A 37 14.42 12.04 -5.40
C ARG A 37 13.13 12.26 -4.60
N TRP A 38 12.43 11.18 -4.27
CA TRP A 38 11.25 11.15 -3.42
C TRP A 38 11.57 10.72 -1.97
N PHE A 39 10.95 11.33 -0.97
CA PHE A 39 11.16 10.97 0.44
C PHE A 39 9.92 11.18 1.29
N LEU A 40 9.93 10.55 2.49
CA LEU A 40 8.93 10.73 3.52
C LEU A 40 9.57 11.04 4.86
N LEU A 41 8.92 11.94 5.60
CA LEU A 41 9.05 12.07 7.03
C LEU A 41 7.76 11.55 7.65
N LEU A 42 7.87 10.49 8.44
CA LEU A 42 6.76 9.91 9.19
C LEU A 42 6.97 10.22 10.67
N ILE A 43 5.89 10.55 11.36
CA ILE A 43 5.94 10.81 12.80
C ILE A 43 4.84 10.02 13.50
N THR A 44 5.20 9.37 14.62
CA THR A 44 4.23 8.64 15.44
C THR A 44 3.37 9.58 16.27
N ASP A 45 2.41 9.02 16.99
CA ASP A 45 1.74 9.78 18.04
C ASP A 45 2.73 10.13 19.18
N GLY A 46 2.41 11.18 19.96
CA GLY A 46 3.27 11.72 21.03
C GLY A 46 3.79 13.14 20.77
N HIS A 47 4.48 13.71 21.76
CA HIS A 47 5.03 15.07 21.69
C HIS A 47 6.30 15.13 20.83
N HIS A 48 6.41 16.15 19.97
CA HIS A 48 7.60 16.42 19.15
C HIS A 48 7.56 17.85 18.57
N PRO A 49 8.69 18.59 18.56
CA PRO A 49 8.76 19.94 17.97
C PRO A 49 8.27 20.02 16.51
N PHE A 50 8.61 19.02 15.69
CA PHE A 50 8.11 18.86 14.31
C PHE A 50 6.58 19.04 14.16
N LYS A 51 5.77 18.57 15.13
CA LYS A 51 4.31 18.72 15.05
C LYS A 51 3.83 20.15 15.24
N GLN A 52 4.63 20.99 15.89
CA GLN A 52 4.35 22.40 16.12
C GLN A 52 4.89 23.23 14.96
N GLU A 53 6.17 23.04 14.62
CA GLU A 53 6.87 23.79 13.57
C GLU A 53 6.29 23.55 12.17
N GLU A 54 5.99 22.28 11.82
CA GLU A 54 5.60 21.89 10.47
C GLU A 54 4.10 21.58 10.36
N ARG A 55 3.30 22.04 11.35
CA ARG A 55 1.90 21.63 11.55
C ARG A 55 1.04 21.71 10.29
N SER A 56 1.18 22.79 9.51
CA SER A 56 0.41 23.03 8.29
C SER A 56 0.73 22.04 7.17
N GLN A 57 1.93 21.44 7.20
CA GLN A 57 2.43 20.55 6.16
C GLN A 57 2.19 19.06 6.49
N ILE A 58 1.89 18.75 7.74
CA ILE A 58 1.66 17.37 8.18
C ILE A 58 0.31 16.85 7.70
N ARG A 59 0.34 15.69 7.04
CA ARG A 59 -0.87 14.98 6.59
C ARG A 59 -1.03 13.66 7.31
N ASP A 60 -2.22 13.44 7.86
CA ASP A 60 -2.58 12.18 8.50
C ASP A 60 -2.82 11.07 7.45
N CYS A 61 -1.94 10.06 7.43
CA CYS A 61 -2.02 8.93 6.49
C CYS A 61 -3.27 8.04 6.63
N ARG A 62 -4.06 8.22 7.70
CA ARG A 62 -5.38 7.59 7.87
C ARG A 62 -6.43 8.24 6.96
N ARG A 63 -6.28 9.54 6.68
CA ARG A 63 -7.19 10.36 5.84
C ARG A 63 -6.60 10.59 4.44
N HIS A 64 -5.33 10.93 4.39
CA HIS A 64 -4.58 11.25 3.17
C HIS A 64 -3.52 10.18 2.91
N PRO A 65 -3.86 9.07 2.21
CA PRO A 65 -2.91 8.00 1.96
C PRO A 65 -1.68 8.49 1.19
N ILE A 66 -0.53 7.92 1.53
CA ILE A 66 0.73 8.11 0.80
C ILE A 66 0.55 7.51 -0.60
N LYS A 67 0.85 8.31 -1.63
CA LYS A 67 0.84 7.88 -3.03
C LYS A 67 2.27 7.68 -3.50
N PHE A 68 2.57 6.49 -4.02
CA PHE A 68 3.91 6.15 -4.48
C PHE A 68 3.82 5.03 -5.51
N ALA A 69 4.40 5.21 -6.70
CA ALA A 69 4.50 4.17 -7.74
C ALA A 69 3.18 3.41 -8.04
N GLY A 70 2.05 4.11 -8.16
CA GLY A 70 0.73 3.50 -8.38
C GLY A 70 0.08 2.86 -7.15
N TYR A 71 0.76 2.89 -6.00
CA TYR A 71 0.22 2.44 -4.72
C TYR A 71 -0.45 3.59 -3.96
N SER A 72 -1.41 3.20 -3.13
CA SER A 72 -2.03 4.02 -2.10
C SER A 72 -1.84 3.33 -0.75
N ILE A 73 -1.03 3.92 0.12
CA ILE A 73 -0.63 3.37 1.41
C ILE A 73 -1.27 4.19 2.53
N SER A 74 -2.11 3.56 3.36
CA SER A 74 -2.80 4.20 4.49
C SER A 74 -2.58 3.42 5.78
N TYR A 75 -2.87 4.02 6.93
CA TYR A 75 -2.89 3.31 8.20
C TYR A 75 -4.34 3.04 8.62
N ARG A 76 -4.71 1.77 8.83
CA ARG A 76 -6.10 1.38 9.09
C ARG A 76 -6.22 0.33 10.17
N ARG A 77 -7.35 0.33 10.85
CA ARG A 77 -7.74 -0.75 11.76
C ARG A 77 -8.01 -2.01 10.96
N SER A 78 -7.59 -3.15 11.50
CA SER A 78 -7.96 -4.44 10.98
C SER A 78 -9.47 -4.62 11.02
N GLY A 79 -10.03 -5.12 9.91
CA GLY A 79 -11.42 -5.57 9.86
C GLY A 79 -11.62 -6.95 10.47
N LEU A 80 -10.55 -7.62 10.91
CA LEU A 80 -10.62 -8.87 11.65
C LEU A 80 -10.72 -8.57 13.13
N THR A 81 -11.80 -9.04 13.77
CA THR A 81 -11.94 -9.06 15.22
C THR A 81 -10.89 -10.02 15.78
N PRO A 82 -9.99 -9.55 16.66
CA PRO A 82 -9.02 -10.43 17.32
C PRO A 82 -9.74 -11.53 18.12
N LYS A 83 -9.17 -12.74 18.14
CA LYS A 83 -9.62 -13.78 19.07
C LYS A 83 -9.48 -13.25 20.50
N GLY A 84 -10.49 -13.45 21.33
CA GLY A 84 -10.49 -12.99 22.73
C GLY A 84 -10.94 -11.53 22.94
N GLY A 85 -11.59 -10.90 21.96
CA GLY A 85 -12.26 -9.60 22.16
C GLY A 85 -11.32 -8.39 22.28
N SER A 86 -10.02 -8.54 22.05
CA SER A 86 -9.07 -7.43 22.09
C SER A 86 -9.38 -6.38 21.00
N ALA A 87 -8.93 -5.14 21.22
CA ALA A 87 -9.11 -4.08 20.26
C ALA A 87 -8.45 -4.41 18.89
N PRO A 88 -9.11 -4.09 17.76
CA PRO A 88 -8.55 -4.28 16.42
C PRO A 88 -7.17 -3.62 16.27
N LYS A 89 -6.18 -4.42 15.84
CA LYS A 89 -4.83 -3.92 15.56
C LYS A 89 -4.83 -2.99 14.34
N TRP A 90 -4.03 -1.94 14.42
CA TRP A 90 -3.77 -1.08 13.28
C TRP A 90 -2.65 -1.63 12.41
N HIS A 91 -2.72 -1.41 11.11
CA HIS A 91 -1.71 -1.84 10.16
C HIS A 91 -1.65 -0.97 8.91
N ALA A 92 -0.53 -1.06 8.20
CA ALA A 92 -0.39 -0.51 6.86
C ALA A 92 -1.33 -1.21 5.87
N CYS A 93 -2.25 -0.45 5.29
CA CYS A 93 -3.18 -0.88 4.26
C CYS A 93 -2.69 -0.37 2.91
N VAL A 94 -2.16 -1.30 2.11
CA VAL A 94 -1.60 -1.05 0.77
C VAL A 94 -2.61 -1.44 -0.30
N ARG A 95 -2.92 -0.53 -1.21
CA ARG A 95 -3.85 -0.67 -2.34
C ARG A 95 -3.21 -0.21 -3.64
N ILE A 96 -3.76 -0.61 -4.78
CA ILE A 96 -3.58 0.13 -6.04
C ILE A 96 -4.36 1.44 -5.87
N ASP A 97 -3.77 2.58 -6.22
CA ASP A 97 -4.47 3.85 -6.09
C ASP A 97 -5.68 3.95 -7.03
N ASN A 98 -6.59 4.89 -6.77
CA ASN A 98 -7.87 4.96 -7.46
C ASN A 98 -7.73 5.23 -8.96
N LYS A 99 -6.77 6.07 -9.38
CA LYS A 99 -6.56 6.40 -10.80
C LYS A 99 -6.04 5.15 -11.52
N THR A 100 -4.95 4.58 -11.02
CA THR A 100 -4.35 3.38 -11.62
C THR A 100 -5.29 2.17 -11.57
N SER A 101 -6.08 2.01 -10.51
CA SER A 101 -7.07 0.92 -10.43
C SER A 101 -8.20 1.08 -11.45
N ARG A 102 -8.61 2.31 -11.78
CA ARG A 102 -9.62 2.58 -12.82
C ARG A 102 -9.05 2.33 -14.21
N GLU A 103 -7.85 2.82 -14.48
CA GLU A 103 -7.13 2.60 -15.74
C GLU A 103 -6.90 1.10 -15.99
N LEU A 104 -6.46 0.36 -14.97
CA LEU A 104 -6.28 -1.09 -15.06
C LEU A 104 -7.61 -1.81 -15.36
N LYS A 105 -8.70 -1.41 -14.69
CA LYS A 105 -10.03 -1.97 -14.96
C LYS A 105 -10.48 -1.68 -16.40
N ALA A 106 -10.28 -0.45 -16.87
CA ALA A 106 -10.64 -0.05 -18.23
C ALA A 106 -9.85 -0.84 -19.28
N PHE A 107 -8.53 -0.99 -19.08
CA PHE A 107 -7.65 -1.79 -19.93
C PHE A 107 -8.17 -3.23 -20.10
N PHE A 108 -8.50 -3.90 -18.99
CA PHE A 108 -9.00 -5.27 -19.05
C PHE A 108 -10.40 -5.38 -19.66
N LEU A 109 -11.30 -4.44 -19.36
CA LEU A 109 -12.64 -4.43 -19.95
C LEU A 109 -12.62 -4.20 -21.46
N ALA A 110 -11.76 -3.30 -21.95
CA ALA A 110 -11.58 -3.04 -23.37
C ALA A 110 -11.06 -4.27 -24.15
N ARG A 111 -10.46 -5.25 -23.46
CA ARG A 111 -9.93 -6.48 -24.05
C ARG A 111 -10.83 -7.69 -23.79
N ALA A 112 -11.83 -7.56 -22.92
CA ALA A 112 -12.59 -8.68 -22.38
C ALA A 112 -13.22 -9.54 -23.48
N THR A 113 -13.79 -8.95 -24.52
CA THR A 113 -14.48 -9.64 -25.62
C THR A 113 -13.67 -9.69 -26.92
N HIS A 114 -12.41 -9.27 -26.89
CA HIS A 114 -11.55 -9.14 -28.07
C HIS A 114 -10.27 -10.00 -27.98
N ARG A 115 -10.07 -10.71 -26.87
CA ARG A 115 -8.88 -11.51 -26.60
C ARG A 115 -9.27 -12.87 -26.05
N SER A 116 -8.43 -13.86 -26.30
CA SER A 116 -8.61 -15.20 -25.75
C SER A 116 -8.41 -15.22 -24.23
N VAL A 117 -8.80 -16.33 -23.60
CA VAL A 117 -8.59 -16.55 -22.16
C VAL A 117 -7.09 -16.56 -21.83
N GLU A 118 -6.25 -17.12 -22.69
CA GLU A 118 -4.81 -17.24 -22.51
C GLU A 118 -4.16 -15.85 -22.51
N ASN A 119 -4.52 -14.99 -23.47
CA ASN A 119 -4.01 -13.62 -23.55
C ASN A 119 -4.41 -12.81 -22.31
N LEU A 120 -5.67 -12.87 -21.88
CA LEU A 120 -6.13 -12.19 -20.67
C LEU A 120 -5.46 -12.74 -19.41
N SER A 121 -5.23 -14.06 -19.37
CA SER A 121 -4.56 -14.70 -18.24
C SER A 121 -3.11 -14.24 -18.11
N SER A 122 -2.39 -14.18 -19.24
CA SER A 122 -1.03 -13.62 -19.30
C SER A 122 -1.00 -12.14 -18.88
N ASP A 123 -1.97 -11.34 -19.34
CA ASP A 123 -2.07 -9.92 -18.96
C ASP A 123 -2.29 -9.77 -17.44
N PHE A 124 -3.18 -10.57 -16.83
CA PHE A 124 -3.41 -10.57 -15.37
C PHE A 124 -2.18 -11.01 -14.57
N ALA A 125 -1.43 -12.00 -15.06
CA ALA A 125 -0.23 -12.49 -14.42
C ALA A 125 0.89 -11.43 -14.40
N ARG A 126 0.94 -10.55 -15.41
CA ARG A 126 1.95 -9.49 -15.57
C ARG A 126 1.63 -8.20 -14.80
N VAL A 127 0.48 -8.11 -14.14
CA VAL A 127 0.11 -6.93 -13.35
C VAL A 127 1.19 -6.65 -12.27
N PRO A 128 1.88 -5.49 -12.31
CA PRO A 128 3.12 -5.24 -11.57
C PRO A 128 2.90 -4.80 -10.12
N PHE A 129 1.92 -5.40 -9.44
CA PHE A 129 1.58 -5.05 -8.06
C PHE A 129 1.81 -6.21 -7.10
N SER A 130 2.48 -5.91 -5.99
CA SER A 130 2.66 -6.85 -4.88
C SER A 130 1.31 -7.26 -4.29
N ARG A 131 1.13 -8.55 -4.00
CA ARG A 131 -0.17 -9.13 -3.64
C ARG A 131 -0.56 -8.95 -2.18
N PHE A 132 -0.57 -7.70 -1.73
CA PHE A 132 -1.19 -7.32 -0.46
C PHE A 132 -2.68 -7.69 -0.46
N ALA A 133 -3.23 -8.02 0.72
CA ALA A 133 -4.62 -8.47 0.83
C ALA A 133 -5.64 -7.51 0.18
N PRO A 134 -5.55 -6.17 0.34
CA PRO A 134 -6.44 -5.26 -0.38
C PRO A 134 -6.26 -5.28 -1.90
N ILE A 135 -5.02 -5.38 -2.40
CA ILE A 135 -4.72 -5.46 -3.83
C ILE A 135 -5.30 -6.75 -4.43
N ARG A 136 -5.16 -7.89 -3.75
CA ARG A 136 -5.78 -9.15 -4.17
C ARG A 136 -7.29 -9.00 -4.37
N ARG A 137 -7.98 -8.29 -3.46
CA ARG A 137 -9.41 -8.00 -3.58
C ARG A 137 -9.70 -7.09 -4.78
N GLN A 138 -8.91 -6.04 -4.99
CA GLN A 138 -9.06 -5.14 -6.15
C GLN A 138 -8.94 -5.92 -7.48
N LEU A 139 -7.95 -6.82 -7.58
CA LEU A 139 -7.76 -7.65 -8.78
C LEU A 139 -8.90 -8.65 -8.99
N LEU A 140 -9.39 -9.29 -7.92
CA LEU A 140 -10.58 -10.14 -7.98
C LEU A 140 -11.83 -9.36 -8.44
N THR A 141 -12.00 -8.12 -7.99
CA THR A 141 -13.09 -7.25 -8.46
C THR A 141 -12.96 -6.94 -9.95
N ILE A 142 -11.76 -6.69 -10.46
CA ILE A 142 -11.51 -6.48 -11.90
C ILE A 142 -11.82 -7.76 -12.68
N LEU A 143 -11.30 -8.91 -12.25
CA LEU A 143 -11.55 -10.20 -12.90
C LEU A 143 -13.06 -10.52 -12.99
N ARG A 144 -13.82 -10.30 -11.91
CA ARG A 144 -15.28 -10.47 -11.93
C ARG A 144 -15.97 -9.58 -12.96
N ALA A 145 -15.52 -8.34 -13.10
CA ALA A 145 -16.06 -7.42 -14.10
C ALA A 145 -15.75 -7.89 -15.53
N VAL A 146 -14.54 -8.42 -15.75
CA VAL A 146 -14.13 -9.01 -17.04
C VAL A 146 -14.96 -10.24 -17.37
N ASN A 147 -15.09 -11.19 -16.44
CA ASN A 147 -15.85 -12.42 -16.66
C ASN A 147 -17.34 -12.12 -16.89
N LYS A 148 -17.91 -11.15 -16.16
CA LYS A 148 -19.28 -10.68 -16.42
C LYS A 148 -19.46 -10.13 -17.84
N ALA A 149 -18.47 -9.42 -18.37
CA ALA A 149 -18.51 -8.94 -19.76
C ALA A 149 -18.38 -10.09 -20.77
N ARG A 150 -17.55 -11.09 -20.46
CA ARG A 150 -17.32 -12.28 -21.30
C ARG A 150 -18.55 -13.18 -21.36
N GLU A 151 -19.16 -13.48 -20.22
CA GLU A 151 -20.40 -14.28 -20.10
C GLU A 151 -21.54 -13.68 -20.93
N ARG A 152 -21.71 -12.35 -20.90
CA ARG A 152 -22.72 -11.64 -21.70
C ARG A 152 -22.54 -11.78 -23.20
N SER A 153 -21.34 -12.10 -23.64
CA SER A 153 -20.99 -12.30 -25.05
C SER A 153 -20.62 -13.76 -25.32
N SER A 154 -21.01 -14.69 -24.43
CA SER A 154 -20.77 -16.13 -24.57
C SER A 154 -19.31 -16.54 -24.73
N TYR A 155 -18.37 -15.72 -24.25
CA TYR A 155 -16.95 -16.07 -24.20
C TYR A 155 -16.61 -16.83 -22.92
N GLU A 156 -15.68 -17.78 -23.02
CA GLU A 156 -15.14 -18.55 -21.88
C GLU A 156 -14.58 -17.63 -20.78
N THR A 157 -14.84 -17.92 -19.50
CA THR A 157 -14.37 -17.06 -18.40
C THR A 157 -12.88 -17.22 -18.10
N VAL A 158 -12.24 -16.15 -17.62
CA VAL A 158 -10.83 -16.19 -17.19
C VAL A 158 -10.76 -16.78 -15.78
N PRO A 159 -9.92 -17.80 -15.52
CA PRO A 159 -9.83 -18.43 -14.21
C PRO A 159 -9.16 -17.53 -13.18
N ALA A 160 -9.56 -17.66 -11.91
CA ALA A 160 -8.95 -16.87 -10.82
C ALA A 160 -7.46 -17.18 -10.59
N THR A 161 -6.99 -18.34 -11.01
CA THR A 161 -5.57 -18.74 -10.98
C THR A 161 -4.69 -17.81 -11.82
N ALA A 162 -5.23 -17.22 -12.89
CA ALA A 162 -4.54 -16.23 -13.73
C ALA A 162 -4.05 -15.01 -12.94
N LEU A 163 -4.71 -14.70 -11.82
CA LEU A 163 -4.27 -13.58 -11.00
C LEU A 163 -2.93 -13.87 -10.33
N ASN A 164 -2.50 -15.10 -10.03
CA ASN A 164 -1.32 -15.36 -9.19
C ASN A 164 -1.36 -14.58 -7.86
N LEU A 165 -2.34 -14.91 -7.01
CA LEU A 165 -2.65 -14.16 -5.78
C LEU A 165 -1.63 -14.35 -4.64
N ARG A 166 -0.65 -15.24 -4.78
CA ARG A 166 0.35 -15.49 -3.74
C ARG A 166 1.32 -14.31 -3.68
N ARG A 167 1.49 -13.73 -2.49
CA ARG A 167 2.49 -12.67 -2.28
C ARG A 167 3.88 -13.30 -2.24
N LYS A 168 4.78 -12.86 -3.12
CA LYS A 168 6.23 -13.08 -2.97
C LYS A 168 6.73 -12.13 -1.88
N ILE A 169 7.30 -12.68 -0.81
CA ILE A 169 7.92 -11.88 0.24
C ILE A 169 9.27 -11.43 -0.31
N LEU A 170 9.45 -10.11 -0.44
CA LEU A 170 10.75 -9.55 -0.81
C LEU A 170 11.60 -9.45 0.45
N ARG A 171 12.88 -9.79 0.30
CA ARG A 171 13.89 -9.63 1.33
C ARG A 171 14.95 -8.65 0.80
N PRO A 172 14.67 -7.34 0.86
CA PRO A 172 15.48 -6.33 0.18
C PRO A 172 16.84 -6.06 0.85
N PHE A 173 17.09 -6.67 2.01
CA PHE A 173 18.33 -6.51 2.79
C PHE A 173 18.97 -7.86 3.15
N ASP A 174 18.45 -8.96 2.61
CA ASP A 174 19.15 -10.24 2.63
C ASP A 174 20.05 -10.24 1.39
N ASP A 175 21.31 -10.68 1.53
CA ASP A 175 22.25 -10.87 0.41
C ASP A 175 21.71 -11.86 -0.64
#